data_AF-A0A7X3MMS9-F1
#
_entry.id   AF-A0A7X3MMS9-F1
#
_cell.length_a   1.000
_cell.length_b   1.000
_cell.length_c   1.000
_cell.angle_alpha   90.00
_cell.angle_beta   90.00
_cell.angle_gamma   90.00
#
_symmetry.space_group_name_H-M   'P 1'
#
loop_
_entity.id
_entity.type
_entity.pdbx_description
1 polymer ?
#
loop_
_entity_poly.entity_id
_entity_poly.type
_entity_poly.pdbx_seq_one_letter_code
_entity_poly.pdbx_strand_id
1 'polypeptide(L)'
;MKKGLYVPACHKYIRKRDGTPDQQRIFNVAKSAFKAKYPNQKLEDRELISFLKANHVIPEETKGEDLNTEHPELCFTIISQYKCNSTCQLCAYSPLFKNQWEMQESILIGYALRSWNNLQALLESGLTCRHFRAMIPVSEKSSVSVIPLNRLAFEYMEKVPKSQSDMLSISENIIHTLKQNNKNKLSADDFKIAKKYLDNLFLSNYHALPPEKIENILKKCFQLHFRPAPEPSTQQEKQEEIMEESPLRLEGLLAGKSLTTAGNRNPLQETASKKKITDDKREKAVHTCYTKDISSVLIKPISAATMERPPHIWQITYKELQDFPAVNLDTADKWQMRLFLEKLLMTPLLPMETLIDNKGSSWVLLYVQGKFFYYSSSNLTILDTILPYIEKSAFRKIICYEPYQLYEYFFRQQVYGITLFSIRLGMDFACSPALWKCNINTVLHEICKTENPDHAPAVMDSMRNYYKMFQYLSKTGLEKKKMYWERYYIMKFLGYSYHRKENGLTGKPLFLKEALDGYQFAYTEKDTLMAPYMAVRYQIRWESKDEFPIESMLSEIMKHRIPEIHEILLLSYSKNNMIFSILPSEYGYLCDLVNNIACYFAEINKKLPVHIDEDILSSQNEKCVAVP
;
A
#
# COMPACT_ATOMS: atom_id res chain seq x y z
N MET A 1 38.63 0.87 -19.81
CA MET A 1 37.92 -0.42 -19.81
C MET A 1 36.59 -0.25 -20.51
N LYS A 2 36.27 -1.02 -21.57
CA LYS A 2 34.88 -1.22 -21.98
C LYS A 2 34.17 -1.92 -20.82
N LYS A 3 33.10 -1.33 -20.29
CA LYS A 3 32.29 -1.99 -19.25
C LYS A 3 31.36 -2.98 -19.96
N GLY A 4 31.34 -4.22 -19.51
CA GLY A 4 30.55 -5.28 -20.15
C GLY A 4 29.05 -4.96 -20.17
N LEU A 5 28.35 -5.52 -21.17
CA LEU A 5 26.90 -5.62 -21.14
C LEU A 5 26.47 -6.57 -20.02
N TYR A 6 25.31 -6.30 -19.43
CA TYR A 6 24.72 -7.12 -18.37
C TYR A 6 23.29 -7.49 -18.75
N VAL A 7 22.87 -8.70 -18.40
CA VAL A 7 21.46 -9.10 -18.53
C VAL A 7 20.65 -8.44 -17.41
N PRO A 8 19.53 -7.74 -17.71
CA PRO A 8 18.66 -7.21 -16.67
C PRO A 8 18.04 -8.36 -15.86
N ALA A 9 18.28 -8.44 -14.55
CA ALA A 9 17.81 -9.57 -13.73
C ALA A 9 16.28 -9.79 -13.77
N CYS A 10 15.52 -8.75 -14.14
CA CYS A 10 14.08 -8.83 -14.35
C CYS A 10 13.65 -9.65 -15.58
N HIS A 11 14.54 -9.94 -16.54
CA HIS A 11 14.20 -10.64 -17.80
C HIS A 11 13.44 -11.96 -17.59
N LYS A 12 13.74 -12.68 -16.50
CA LYS A 12 13.13 -13.98 -16.16
C LYS A 12 11.61 -13.90 -16.02
N TYR A 13 11.11 -12.76 -15.57
CA TYR A 13 9.69 -12.51 -15.28
C TYR A 13 8.95 -11.90 -16.48
N ILE A 14 9.65 -11.33 -17.46
CA ILE A 14 9.03 -10.65 -18.61
C ILE A 14 8.63 -11.70 -19.66
N ARG A 15 7.47 -12.32 -19.46
CA ARG A 15 6.90 -13.35 -20.33
C ARG A 15 5.63 -12.85 -21.03
N LYS A 16 5.37 -13.41 -22.21
CA LYS A 16 4.07 -13.34 -22.90
C LYS A 16 3.07 -14.30 -22.23
N ARG A 17 1.80 -14.23 -22.64
CA ARG A 17 0.70 -15.09 -22.11
C ARG A 17 0.91 -16.59 -22.35
N ASP A 18 1.70 -16.96 -23.35
CA ASP A 18 2.10 -18.34 -23.68
C ASP A 18 3.32 -18.84 -22.88
N GLY A 19 3.84 -18.03 -21.94
CA GLY A 19 5.03 -18.35 -21.15
C GLY A 19 6.37 -18.09 -21.85
N THR A 20 6.37 -17.75 -23.15
CA THR A 20 7.60 -17.43 -23.90
C THR A 20 8.21 -16.08 -23.45
N PRO A 21 9.51 -15.83 -23.66
CA PRO A 21 10.11 -14.52 -23.36
C PRO A 21 9.44 -13.40 -24.18
N ASP A 22 9.08 -12.30 -23.54
CA ASP A 22 8.67 -11.09 -24.27
C ASP A 22 9.92 -10.34 -24.76
N GLN A 23 10.42 -10.81 -25.90
CA GLN A 23 11.63 -10.28 -26.55
C GLN A 23 11.62 -8.76 -26.74
N GLN A 24 10.45 -8.16 -27.02
CA GLN A 24 10.29 -6.72 -27.23
C GLN A 24 10.54 -5.94 -25.94
N ARG A 25 9.90 -6.36 -24.85
CA ARG A 25 9.98 -5.68 -23.56
C ARG A 25 11.31 -5.93 -22.86
N ILE A 26 11.86 -7.14 -23.01
CA ILE A 26 13.21 -7.49 -22.53
C ILE A 26 14.28 -6.62 -23.22
N PHE A 27 14.20 -6.46 -24.54
CA PHE A 27 15.14 -5.60 -25.29
C PHE A 27 15.01 -4.13 -24.86
N ASN A 28 13.80 -3.58 -24.79
CA ASN A 28 13.58 -2.17 -24.45
C ASN A 28 13.98 -1.83 -23.01
N VAL A 29 13.75 -2.72 -22.04
CA VAL A 29 14.23 -2.50 -20.66
C VAL A 29 15.75 -2.61 -20.57
N ALA A 30 16.39 -3.52 -21.32
CA ALA A 30 17.84 -3.62 -21.35
C ALA A 30 18.48 -2.34 -21.93
N LYS A 31 17.96 -1.85 -23.06
CA LYS A 31 18.40 -0.62 -23.73
C LYS A 31 18.24 0.61 -22.81
N SER A 32 17.07 0.76 -22.18
CA SER A 32 16.77 1.87 -21.29
C SER A 32 17.59 1.83 -19.99
N ALA A 33 17.79 0.65 -19.41
CA ALA A 33 18.61 0.47 -18.22
C ALA A 33 20.09 0.76 -18.49
N PHE A 34 20.63 0.31 -19.63
CA PHE A 34 21.98 0.63 -20.05
C PHE A 34 22.17 2.13 -20.26
N LYS A 35 21.26 2.79 -21.02
CA LYS A 35 21.30 4.25 -21.25
C LYS A 35 21.23 5.05 -19.95
N ALA A 36 20.45 4.61 -18.98
CA ALA A 36 20.35 5.24 -17.67
C ALA A 36 21.63 5.07 -16.82
N LYS A 37 22.35 3.94 -16.95
CA LYS A 37 23.60 3.68 -16.22
C LYS A 37 24.83 4.30 -16.89
N TYR A 38 24.84 4.38 -18.21
CA TYR A 38 25.99 4.82 -19.02
C TYR A 38 25.57 5.90 -20.05
N PRO A 39 25.09 7.08 -19.60
CA PRO A 39 24.53 8.10 -20.50
C PRO A 39 25.51 8.62 -21.55
N ASN A 40 26.82 8.51 -21.29
CA ASN A 40 27.88 8.95 -22.19
C ASN A 40 28.40 7.84 -23.13
N GLN A 41 27.76 6.65 -23.14
CA GLN A 41 28.12 5.54 -24.03
C GLN A 41 27.01 5.31 -25.05
N LYS A 42 27.38 5.19 -26.32
CA LYS A 42 26.49 4.65 -27.35
C LYS A 42 26.48 3.13 -27.26
N LEU A 43 25.29 2.55 -27.35
CA LEU A 43 25.06 1.12 -27.47
C LEU A 43 24.31 0.90 -28.77
N GLU A 44 24.90 0.11 -29.66
CA GLU A 44 24.28 -0.23 -30.94
C GLU A 44 23.23 -1.33 -30.71
N ASP A 45 22.04 -1.18 -31.29
CA ASP A 45 20.93 -2.12 -31.06
C ASP A 45 21.29 -3.56 -31.48
N ARG A 46 22.07 -3.71 -32.56
CA ARG A 46 22.61 -5.00 -33.02
C ARG A 46 23.54 -5.66 -32.00
N GLU A 47 24.34 -4.89 -31.27
CA GLU A 47 25.25 -5.41 -30.23
C GLU A 47 24.43 -5.92 -29.03
N LEU A 48 23.42 -5.16 -28.62
CA LEU A 48 22.51 -5.56 -27.54
C LEU A 48 21.68 -6.81 -27.90
N ILE A 49 21.11 -6.89 -29.11
CA ILE A 49 20.37 -8.08 -29.57
C ILE A 49 21.27 -9.31 -29.58
N SER A 50 22.47 -9.20 -30.15
CA SER A 50 23.44 -10.29 -30.20
C SER A 50 23.84 -10.76 -28.80
N PHE A 51 24.05 -9.83 -27.86
CA PHE A 51 24.32 -10.14 -26.46
C PHE A 51 23.15 -10.86 -25.77
N LEU A 52 21.90 -10.41 -25.97
CA LEU A 52 20.74 -11.06 -25.35
C LEU A 52 20.50 -12.48 -25.91
N LYS A 53 20.75 -12.71 -27.20
CA LYS A 53 20.72 -14.05 -27.80
C LYS A 53 21.80 -14.96 -27.24
N ALA A 54 23.06 -14.50 -27.19
CA ALA A 54 24.19 -15.26 -26.69
C ALA A 54 24.08 -15.63 -25.19
N ASN A 55 23.19 -14.98 -24.43
CA ASN A 55 22.87 -15.30 -23.04
C ASN A 55 21.54 -16.07 -22.89
N HIS A 56 20.92 -16.54 -23.99
CA HIS A 56 19.63 -17.22 -24.04
C HIS A 56 18.48 -16.44 -23.35
N VAL A 57 18.52 -15.11 -23.44
CA VAL A 57 17.56 -14.20 -22.81
C VAL A 57 16.36 -13.92 -23.73
N ILE A 58 16.61 -13.90 -25.04
CA ILE A 58 15.60 -13.86 -26.11
C ILE A 58 15.88 -15.02 -27.09
N PRO A 59 14.87 -15.51 -27.83
CA PRO A 59 15.05 -16.60 -28.79
C PRO A 59 16.11 -16.33 -29.86
N GLU A 60 16.73 -17.38 -30.39
CA GLU A 60 17.73 -17.23 -31.45
C GLU A 60 17.11 -16.78 -32.78
N GLU A 61 15.82 -17.04 -33.02
CA GLU A 61 15.14 -16.65 -34.26
C GLU A 61 14.78 -15.16 -34.30
N THR A 62 14.75 -14.44 -33.16
CA THR A 62 14.30 -13.04 -33.07
C THR A 62 15.05 -12.14 -34.06
N LYS A 63 14.39 -11.56 -35.07
CA LYS A 63 15.05 -10.61 -35.97
C LYS A 63 15.04 -9.22 -35.35
N GLY A 64 16.09 -8.44 -35.60
CA GLY A 64 16.15 -7.06 -35.09
C GLY A 64 15.10 -6.14 -35.69
N GLU A 65 14.58 -6.48 -36.87
CA GLU A 65 13.49 -5.79 -37.57
C GLU A 65 12.12 -6.02 -36.90
N ASP A 66 11.96 -7.12 -36.15
CA ASP A 66 10.73 -7.45 -35.40
C ASP A 66 10.60 -6.65 -34.09
N LEU A 67 11.64 -5.86 -33.74
CA LEU A 67 11.72 -5.11 -32.49
C LEU A 67 11.54 -3.61 -32.75
N ASN A 68 10.49 -3.02 -32.20
CA ASN A 68 10.35 -1.56 -32.10
C ASN A 68 11.42 -1.02 -31.13
N THR A 69 12.48 -0.45 -31.69
CA THR A 69 13.64 0.03 -30.94
C THR A 69 13.49 1.45 -30.38
N GLU A 70 12.41 2.16 -30.72
CA GLU A 70 12.11 3.52 -30.29
C GLU A 70 11.28 3.58 -28.99
N HIS A 71 10.50 2.54 -28.70
CA HIS A 71 9.63 2.50 -27.52
C HIS A 71 10.43 2.32 -26.20
N PRO A 72 10.41 3.29 -25.27
CA PRO A 72 11.16 3.18 -24.02
C PRO A 72 10.40 2.36 -22.96
N GLU A 73 11.04 1.33 -22.42
CA GLU A 73 10.51 0.52 -21.32
C GLU A 73 11.39 0.73 -20.07
N LEU A 74 10.81 1.19 -18.96
CA LEU A 74 11.57 1.59 -17.78
C LEU A 74 11.69 0.45 -16.77
N CYS A 75 12.84 0.34 -16.10
CA CYS A 75 12.99 -0.62 -14.99
C CYS A 75 11.94 -0.44 -13.89
N PHE A 76 11.46 0.78 -13.67
CA PHE A 76 10.36 1.05 -12.74
C PHE A 76 9.06 0.37 -13.17
N THR A 77 8.68 0.47 -14.44
CA THR A 77 7.50 -0.19 -15.00
C THR A 77 7.58 -1.70 -14.82
N ILE A 78 8.73 -2.29 -15.20
CA ILE A 78 8.96 -3.74 -15.07
C ILE A 78 8.95 -4.20 -13.60
N ILE A 79 9.59 -3.47 -12.68
CA ILE A 79 9.57 -3.82 -11.25
C ILE A 79 8.16 -3.71 -10.66
N SER A 80 7.42 -2.65 -10.98
CA SER A 80 6.06 -2.43 -10.49
C SER A 80 5.09 -3.50 -11.00
N GLN A 81 5.19 -3.88 -12.28
CA GLN A 81 4.34 -4.90 -12.90
C GLN A 81 4.67 -6.31 -12.38
N TYR A 82 5.93 -6.73 -12.49
CA TYR A 82 6.33 -8.12 -12.24
C TYR A 82 6.75 -8.40 -10.79
N LYS A 83 6.77 -7.38 -9.91
CA LYS A 83 7.27 -7.45 -8.51
C LYS A 83 8.66 -8.07 -8.38
N CYS A 84 9.47 -8.05 -9.43
CA CYS A 84 10.77 -8.70 -9.42
C CYS A 84 11.72 -7.99 -8.44
N ASN A 85 12.29 -8.74 -7.50
CA ASN A 85 13.29 -8.20 -6.56
C ASN A 85 14.44 -7.55 -7.36
N SER A 86 14.73 -6.30 -7.03
CA SER A 86 15.62 -5.47 -7.82
C SER A 86 17.10 -5.75 -7.49
N THR A 87 17.59 -6.94 -7.82
CA THR A 87 19.03 -7.30 -7.76
C THR A 87 19.80 -6.94 -9.04
N CYS A 88 19.15 -6.19 -9.95
CA CYS A 88 19.71 -5.83 -11.25
C CYS A 88 20.74 -4.68 -11.16
N GLN A 89 22.00 -4.95 -11.50
CA GLN A 89 23.06 -3.94 -11.57
C GLN A 89 22.82 -2.81 -12.60
N LEU A 90 21.87 -2.95 -13.54
CA LEU A 90 21.50 -1.90 -14.49
C LEU A 90 20.34 -1.01 -14.01
N CYS A 91 19.63 -1.42 -12.96
CA CYS A 91 18.39 -0.77 -12.53
C CYS A 91 18.64 0.29 -11.46
N ALA A 92 18.39 1.57 -11.76
CA ALA A 92 18.57 2.68 -10.81
C ALA A 92 17.84 2.53 -9.44
N TYR A 93 16.79 1.71 -9.40
CA TYR A 93 16.00 1.44 -8.20
C TYR A 93 16.56 0.31 -7.32
N SER A 94 17.49 -0.49 -7.85
CA SER A 94 18.11 -1.64 -7.19
C SER A 94 19.01 -1.24 -6.02
N PRO A 95 19.00 -1.96 -4.88
CA PRO A 95 20.05 -1.87 -3.87
C PRO A 95 21.46 -2.11 -4.46
N LEU A 96 21.64 -3.08 -5.36
CA LEU A 96 22.95 -3.33 -6.01
C LEU A 96 23.40 -2.19 -6.94
N PHE A 97 22.49 -1.42 -7.53
CA PHE A 97 22.83 -0.18 -8.24
C PHE A 97 23.11 0.97 -7.27
N LYS A 98 22.26 1.14 -6.25
CA LYS A 98 22.36 2.23 -5.27
C LYS A 98 23.63 2.12 -4.42
N ASN A 99 24.00 0.91 -4.06
CA ASN A 99 25.18 0.59 -3.26
C ASN A 99 26.44 0.37 -4.11
N GLN A 100 26.39 0.58 -5.44
CA GLN A 100 27.57 0.43 -6.32
C GLN A 100 28.72 1.37 -5.94
N TRP A 101 28.41 2.45 -5.21
CA TRP A 101 29.36 3.42 -4.66
C TRP A 101 29.34 3.49 -3.12
N GLU A 102 28.75 2.50 -2.44
CA GLU A 102 28.59 2.51 -0.97
C GLU A 102 29.93 2.78 -0.26
N MET A 103 30.98 2.04 -0.61
CA MET A 103 32.31 2.23 -0.04
C MET A 103 32.85 3.65 -0.25
N GLN A 104 32.64 4.24 -1.41
CA GLN A 104 33.10 5.58 -1.76
C GLN A 104 32.28 6.67 -1.05
N GLU A 105 30.96 6.46 -0.91
CA GLU A 105 30.08 7.29 -0.09
C GLU A 105 30.51 7.24 1.38
N SER A 106 30.72 6.06 1.96
CA SER A 106 31.18 5.87 3.35
C SER A 106 32.52 6.55 3.62
N ILE A 107 33.45 6.53 2.66
CA ILE A 107 34.74 7.27 2.74
C ILE A 107 34.49 8.78 2.85
N LEU A 108 33.60 9.34 2.03
CA LEU A 108 33.26 10.77 2.05
C LEU A 108 32.54 11.17 3.35
N ILE A 109 31.61 10.34 3.85
CA ILE A 109 30.95 10.56 5.14
C ILE A 109 31.98 10.52 6.28
N GLY A 110 32.88 9.54 6.30
CA GLY A 110 33.94 9.45 7.31
C GLY A 110 34.95 10.59 7.26
N TYR A 111 35.26 11.10 6.06
CA TYR A 111 36.07 12.31 5.88
C TYR A 111 35.37 13.54 6.46
N ALA A 112 34.08 13.73 6.13
CA ALA A 112 33.24 14.86 6.59
C ALA A 112 33.04 14.88 8.11
N LEU A 113 32.71 13.73 8.71
CA LEU A 113 32.42 13.58 10.14
C LEU A 113 33.59 13.99 11.06
N ARG A 114 34.83 14.04 10.56
CA ARG A 114 36.00 14.29 11.40
C ARG A 114 36.16 15.76 11.82
N SER A 115 35.99 16.69 10.87
CA SER A 115 36.34 18.10 11.08
C SER A 115 35.50 19.03 10.22
N TRP A 116 35.32 20.24 10.73
CA TRP A 116 34.63 21.31 10.03
C TRP A 116 35.30 21.62 8.67
N ASN A 117 36.63 21.69 8.64
CA ASN A 117 37.38 21.97 7.41
C ASN A 117 37.19 20.87 6.35
N ASN A 118 37.10 19.59 6.75
CA ASN A 118 36.85 18.49 5.82
C ASN A 118 35.43 18.57 5.22
N LEU A 119 34.44 18.89 6.06
CA LEU A 119 33.05 19.11 5.63
C LEU A 119 32.96 20.31 4.67
N GLN A 120 33.58 21.44 5.02
CA GLN A 120 33.62 22.64 4.17
C GLN A 120 34.28 22.37 2.81
N ALA A 121 35.40 21.66 2.77
CA ALA A 121 36.04 21.26 1.50
C ALA A 121 35.09 20.47 0.59
N LEU A 122 34.29 19.55 1.15
CA LEU A 122 33.30 18.80 0.36
C LEU A 122 32.12 19.68 -0.11
N LEU A 123 31.63 20.59 0.74
CA LEU A 123 30.56 21.53 0.37
C LEU A 123 31.00 22.48 -0.76
N GLU A 124 32.21 23.05 -0.67
CA GLU A 124 32.84 23.88 -1.70
C GLU A 124 33.12 23.12 -3.01
N SER A 125 33.36 21.81 -2.91
CA SER A 125 33.44 20.89 -4.06
C SER A 125 32.07 20.65 -4.74
N GLY A 126 30.99 21.23 -4.22
CA GLY A 126 29.61 21.06 -4.73
C GLY A 126 28.90 19.80 -4.22
N LEU A 127 29.45 19.10 -3.23
CA LEU A 127 28.86 17.89 -2.68
C LEU A 127 27.69 18.23 -1.75
N THR A 128 26.47 17.91 -2.18
CA THR A 128 25.24 18.00 -1.39
C THR A 128 24.70 16.62 -0.99
N CYS A 129 23.81 16.54 0.00
CA CYS A 129 23.19 15.27 0.44
C CYS A 129 22.53 14.45 -0.68
N ARG A 130 22.12 15.09 -1.78
CA ARG A 130 21.47 14.46 -2.94
C ARG A 130 22.39 13.52 -3.75
N HIS A 131 23.70 13.62 -3.55
CA HIS A 131 24.69 12.75 -4.22
C HIS A 131 24.72 11.34 -3.62
N PHE A 132 24.45 11.22 -2.32
CA PHE A 132 24.46 9.96 -1.59
C PHE A 132 23.19 9.15 -1.86
N ARG A 133 23.36 7.87 -2.24
CA ARG A 133 22.28 6.98 -2.69
C ARG A 133 22.35 5.59 -2.07
N ALA A 134 23.45 5.22 -1.40
CA ALA A 134 23.61 3.92 -0.78
C ALA A 134 22.54 3.66 0.29
N MET A 135 21.98 2.44 0.25
CA MET A 135 20.98 1.94 1.18
C MET A 135 21.68 1.04 2.20
N ILE A 136 21.94 1.57 3.39
CA ILE A 136 22.69 0.91 4.46
C ILE A 136 21.75 0.01 5.27
N PRO A 137 22.09 -1.27 5.52
CA PRO A 137 21.27 -2.15 6.34
C PRO A 137 21.26 -1.72 7.80
N VAL A 138 20.07 -1.67 8.39
CA VAL A 138 19.87 -1.31 9.81
C VAL A 138 19.04 -2.31 10.59
N SER A 139 18.60 -3.41 9.96
CA SER A 139 17.87 -4.47 10.65
C SER A 139 18.01 -5.83 9.96
N GLU A 140 18.12 -6.89 10.76
CA GLU A 140 17.90 -8.27 10.31
C GLU A 140 16.44 -8.72 10.52
N LYS A 141 15.63 -7.95 11.29
CA LYS A 141 14.33 -8.41 11.81
C LYS A 141 13.15 -7.44 11.58
N SER A 142 13.39 -6.21 11.11
CA SER A 142 12.31 -5.26 10.80
C SER A 142 11.89 -5.28 9.32
N SER A 143 10.70 -4.75 9.03
CA SER A 143 10.21 -4.57 7.65
C SER A 143 10.93 -3.46 6.86
N VAL A 144 11.78 -2.67 7.52
CA VAL A 144 12.65 -1.66 6.91
C VAL A 144 14.10 -2.11 7.10
N SER A 145 14.52 -3.07 6.27
CA SER A 145 15.86 -3.66 6.36
C SER A 145 16.99 -2.68 6.03
N VAL A 146 16.73 -1.63 5.22
CA VAL A 146 17.73 -0.66 4.74
C VAL A 146 17.24 0.79 4.76
N ILE A 147 18.13 1.75 5.07
CA ILE A 147 17.87 3.20 5.05
C ILE A 147 19.01 3.97 4.33
N PRO A 148 18.76 5.17 3.75
CA PRO A 148 19.80 5.94 3.06
C PRO A 148 20.72 6.70 4.04
N LEU A 149 21.35 6.01 5.00
CA LEU A 149 22.00 6.61 6.17
C LEU A 149 23.07 7.65 5.82
N ASN A 150 23.89 7.40 4.80
CA ASN A 150 24.91 8.35 4.32
C ASN A 150 24.29 9.70 3.92
N ARG A 151 23.21 9.68 3.13
CA ARG A 151 22.48 10.89 2.74
C ARG A 151 21.95 11.65 3.95
N LEU A 152 21.35 10.94 4.90
CA LEU A 152 20.70 11.57 6.07
C LEU A 152 21.73 12.19 7.02
N ALA A 153 22.88 11.53 7.21
CA ALA A 153 24.01 12.07 7.96
C ALA A 153 24.60 13.31 7.27
N PHE A 154 24.79 13.26 5.94
CA PHE A 154 25.30 14.42 5.21
C PHE A 154 24.30 15.58 5.19
N GLU A 155 23.00 15.33 5.09
CA GLU A 155 21.99 16.38 5.14
C GLU A 155 21.97 17.13 6.49
N TYR A 156 22.24 16.43 7.59
CA TYR A 156 22.43 17.07 8.89
C TYR A 156 23.70 17.95 8.88
N MET A 157 24.83 17.41 8.40
CA MET A 157 26.10 18.15 8.31
C MET A 157 26.03 19.34 7.34
N GLU A 158 25.21 19.26 6.29
CA GLU A 158 24.96 20.33 5.31
C GLU A 158 24.12 21.49 5.88
N LYS A 159 23.42 21.29 7.02
CA LYS A 159 22.43 22.24 7.56
C LYS A 159 22.67 22.73 8.98
N VAL A 160 23.35 21.97 9.84
CA VAL A 160 23.36 22.22 11.30
C VAL A 160 24.72 22.71 11.83
N PRO A 161 25.85 22.03 11.60
CA PRO A 161 27.14 22.54 12.05
C PRO A 161 27.48 23.86 11.35
N LYS A 162 27.91 24.86 12.12
CA LYS A 162 28.48 26.13 11.64
C LYS A 162 29.96 26.29 12.02
N SER A 163 30.48 25.40 12.87
CA SER A 163 31.79 25.52 13.52
C SER A 163 32.40 24.16 13.87
N GLN A 164 33.68 24.15 14.27
CA GLN A 164 34.36 22.95 14.75
C GLN A 164 33.84 22.45 16.11
N SER A 165 33.23 23.31 16.92
CA SER A 165 32.55 22.92 18.17
C SER A 165 31.30 22.09 17.90
N ASP A 166 30.53 22.41 16.84
CA ASP A 166 29.31 21.68 16.50
C ASP A 166 29.58 20.26 15.97
N MET A 167 30.83 20.02 15.54
CA MET A 167 31.31 18.70 15.12
C MET A 167 31.66 17.78 16.33
N LEU A 168 31.66 18.30 17.56
CA LEU A 168 31.79 17.48 18.76
C LEU A 168 30.52 16.65 18.96
N SER A 169 30.67 15.36 19.25
CA SER A 169 29.57 14.37 19.33
C SER A 169 28.65 14.35 18.09
N ILE A 170 29.14 14.72 16.91
CA ILE A 170 28.35 14.82 15.67
C ILE A 170 27.54 13.55 15.35
N SER A 171 28.11 12.35 15.54
CA SER A 171 27.40 11.07 15.36
C SER A 171 26.20 10.90 16.30
N GLU A 172 26.30 11.41 17.53
CA GLU A 172 25.22 11.34 18.52
C GLU A 172 24.12 12.35 18.21
N ASN A 173 24.51 13.56 17.79
CA ASN A 173 23.60 14.62 17.37
C ASN A 173 22.79 14.21 16.13
N ILE A 174 23.45 13.63 15.11
CA ILE A 174 22.81 13.04 13.93
C ILE A 174 21.77 11.98 14.36
N ILE A 175 22.17 11.01 15.20
CA ILE A 175 21.27 9.94 15.64
C ILE A 175 20.11 10.47 16.49
N HIS A 176 20.33 11.49 17.31
CA HIS A 176 19.28 12.15 18.09
C HIS A 176 18.24 12.82 17.19
N THR A 177 18.67 13.63 16.21
CA THR A 177 17.78 14.27 15.24
C THR A 177 17.07 13.23 14.35
N LEU A 178 17.74 12.14 13.95
CA LEU A 178 17.10 11.04 13.23
C LEU A 178 16.03 10.33 14.08
N LYS A 179 16.28 10.12 15.37
CA LYS A 179 15.34 9.52 16.32
C LYS A 179 14.12 10.41 16.58
N GLN A 180 14.31 11.72 16.64
CA GLN A 180 13.22 12.69 16.72
C GLN A 180 12.35 12.68 15.45
N ASN A 181 12.99 12.80 14.28
CA ASN A 181 12.28 12.90 12.99
C ASN A 181 11.59 11.58 12.56
N ASN A 182 12.07 10.43 13.03
CA ASN A 182 11.58 9.10 12.64
C ASN A 182 10.91 8.31 13.79
N LYS A 183 10.41 9.03 14.80
CA LYS A 183 9.66 8.47 15.93
C LYS A 183 8.52 7.56 15.44
N ASN A 184 8.43 6.35 16.00
CA ASN A 184 7.47 5.28 15.65
C ASN A 184 7.68 4.59 14.28
N LYS A 185 8.83 4.77 13.61
CA LYS A 185 9.08 4.20 12.27
C LYS A 185 10.35 3.35 12.16
N LEU A 186 11.27 3.50 13.12
CA LEU A 186 12.43 2.64 13.34
C LEU A 186 12.45 2.24 14.82
N SER A 187 12.90 1.04 15.12
CA SER A 187 13.04 0.53 16.49
C SER A 187 14.27 1.12 17.19
N ALA A 188 14.35 0.97 18.51
CA ALA A 188 15.52 1.40 19.28
C ALA A 188 16.81 0.67 18.84
N ASP A 189 16.70 -0.58 18.37
CA ASP A 189 17.86 -1.37 17.93
C ASP A 189 18.32 -0.98 16.52
N ASP A 190 17.40 -0.61 15.62
CA ASP A 190 17.79 -0.07 14.30
C ASP A 190 18.60 1.23 14.46
N PHE A 191 18.26 2.08 15.44
CA PHE A 191 19.06 3.27 15.78
C PHE A 191 20.42 2.94 16.41
N LYS A 192 20.55 1.83 17.17
CA LYS A 192 21.86 1.37 17.67
C LYS A 192 22.76 0.92 16.53
N ILE A 193 22.21 0.22 15.54
CA ILE A 193 22.94 -0.23 14.34
C ILE A 193 23.38 0.98 13.50
N ALA A 194 22.48 1.95 13.28
CA ALA A 194 22.81 3.20 12.61
C ALA A 194 23.89 4.01 13.35
N LYS A 195 23.82 4.10 14.69
CA LYS A 195 24.88 4.76 15.49
C LYS A 195 26.21 4.04 15.34
N LYS A 196 26.24 2.70 15.49
CA LYS A 196 27.45 1.89 15.33
C LYS A 196 28.09 2.07 13.96
N TYR A 197 27.30 2.18 12.89
CA TYR A 197 27.80 2.50 11.56
C TYR A 197 28.47 3.88 11.49
N LEU A 198 27.83 4.95 12.00
CA LEU A 198 28.41 6.29 12.00
C LEU A 198 29.65 6.42 12.91
N ASP A 199 29.60 5.81 14.10
CA ASP A 199 30.74 5.73 15.03
C ASP A 199 31.92 5.00 14.34
N ASN A 200 31.67 3.89 13.64
CA ASN A 200 32.70 3.20 12.86
C ASN A 200 33.31 4.09 11.76
N LEU A 201 32.51 4.91 11.06
CA LEU A 201 33.04 5.84 10.06
C LEU A 201 33.85 6.99 10.68
N PHE A 202 33.44 7.51 11.83
CA PHE A 202 34.15 8.55 12.58
C PHE A 202 35.48 8.07 13.19
N LEU A 203 35.51 6.83 13.68
CA LEU A 203 36.69 6.16 14.24
C LEU A 203 37.62 5.60 13.15
N SER A 204 37.12 5.38 11.94
CA SER A 204 37.95 4.95 10.81
C SER A 204 38.95 6.03 10.38
N ASN A 205 40.09 5.60 9.84
CA ASN A 205 41.22 6.46 9.53
C ASN A 205 41.04 7.29 8.22
N TYR A 206 39.84 7.81 7.98
CA TYR A 206 39.48 8.58 6.79
C TYR A 206 39.91 10.05 6.84
N HIS A 207 40.43 10.53 7.97
CA HIS A 207 40.82 11.93 8.12
C HIS A 207 42.17 12.28 7.47
N ALA A 208 43.06 11.28 7.33
CA ALA A 208 44.39 11.42 6.72
C ALA A 208 44.41 10.97 5.24
N LEU A 209 43.27 11.07 4.54
CA LEU A 209 43.19 10.72 3.13
C LEU A 209 43.84 11.82 2.27
N PRO A 210 44.72 11.46 1.30
CA PRO A 210 45.31 12.46 0.42
C PRO A 210 44.23 13.10 -0.46
N PRO A 211 44.32 14.41 -0.77
CA PRO A 211 43.34 15.12 -1.61
C PRO A 211 43.06 14.43 -2.94
N GLU A 212 44.09 13.84 -3.56
CA GLU A 212 43.98 13.04 -4.79
C GLU A 212 42.96 11.90 -4.68
N LYS A 213 42.84 11.25 -3.51
CA LYS A 213 41.90 10.14 -3.29
C LYS A 213 40.46 10.66 -3.16
N ILE A 214 40.26 11.87 -2.65
CA ILE A 214 38.97 12.55 -2.59
C ILE A 214 38.57 13.06 -3.98
N GLU A 215 39.45 13.74 -4.71
CA GLU A 215 39.29 14.12 -6.13
C GLU A 215 38.90 12.91 -6.98
N ASN A 216 39.61 11.80 -6.84
CA ASN A 216 39.36 10.58 -7.61
C ASN A 216 37.97 9.97 -7.31
N ILE A 217 37.48 10.07 -6.07
CA ILE A 217 36.12 9.65 -5.69
C ILE A 217 35.08 10.63 -6.27
N LEU A 218 35.24 11.93 -6.01
CA LEU A 218 34.33 12.98 -6.49
C LEU A 218 34.16 12.94 -8.00
N LYS A 219 35.27 12.84 -8.74
CA LYS A 219 35.30 12.78 -10.21
C LYS A 219 34.69 11.50 -10.77
N LYS A 220 34.97 10.33 -10.18
CA LYS A 220 34.45 9.04 -10.67
C LYS A 220 32.99 8.77 -10.30
N CYS A 221 32.56 9.20 -9.13
CA CYS A 221 31.24 8.83 -8.57
C CYS A 221 30.19 9.93 -8.81
N PHE A 222 30.60 11.20 -8.75
CA PHE A 222 29.70 12.35 -8.72
C PHE A 222 29.96 13.41 -9.82
N GLN A 223 31.03 13.26 -10.60
CA GLN A 223 31.47 14.22 -11.63
C GLN A 223 31.81 15.62 -11.04
N LEU A 224 32.25 15.64 -9.79
CA LEU A 224 32.68 16.84 -9.07
C LEU A 224 34.21 16.93 -9.00
N HIS A 225 34.72 18.13 -8.74
CA HIS A 225 36.15 18.38 -8.50
C HIS A 225 36.36 18.83 -7.06
N PHE A 226 37.41 18.29 -6.43
CA PHE A 226 37.79 18.63 -5.07
C PHE A 226 38.29 20.08 -5.00
N ARG A 227 37.76 20.83 -4.05
CA ARG A 227 38.24 22.14 -3.65
C ARG A 227 38.63 22.07 -2.18
N PRO A 228 39.86 22.46 -1.79
CA PRO A 228 40.21 22.59 -0.38
C PRO A 228 39.33 23.68 0.25
N ALA A 229 39.06 23.56 1.56
CA ALA A 229 38.34 24.60 2.30
C ALA A 229 39.12 25.93 2.25
N PRO A 230 38.43 27.09 2.21
CA PRO A 230 39.09 28.38 2.32
C PRO A 230 39.84 28.49 3.65
N GLU A 231 40.99 29.18 3.64
CA GLU A 231 41.74 29.46 4.87
C GLU A 231 40.88 30.33 5.82
N PRO A 232 40.94 30.09 7.14
CA PRO A 232 40.10 30.80 8.10
C PRO A 232 40.50 32.27 8.19
N SER A 233 39.70 33.14 7.56
CA SER A 233 39.82 34.59 7.70
C SER A 233 39.50 35.01 9.13
N THR A 234 40.48 35.55 9.84
CA THR A 234 40.30 36.15 11.17
C THR A 234 39.47 37.42 11.10
N GLN A 235 38.14 37.30 11.27
CA GLN A 235 37.31 38.45 11.65
C GLN A 235 35.98 38.09 12.33
N GLN A 236 35.89 38.52 13.60
CA GLN A 236 34.71 38.94 14.35
C GLN A 236 33.55 37.95 14.56
N GLU A 237 33.47 37.44 15.79
CA GLU A 237 32.24 36.96 16.41
C GLU A 237 31.16 38.06 16.34
N LYS A 238 30.07 37.81 15.61
CA LYS A 238 28.80 38.49 15.84
C LYS A 238 27.98 37.64 16.80
N GLN A 239 27.53 38.26 17.89
CA GLN A 239 26.47 37.69 18.73
C GLN A 239 25.17 37.66 17.90
N GLU A 240 24.64 36.46 17.66
CA GLU A 240 23.26 36.28 17.18
C GLU A 240 22.33 36.04 18.38
N GLU A 241 21.14 36.64 18.33
CA GLU A 241 20.14 36.57 19.40
C GLU A 241 19.59 35.15 19.58
N ILE A 242 19.27 34.79 20.84
CA ILE A 242 18.64 33.51 21.17
C ILE A 242 17.19 33.52 20.67
N MET A 243 16.97 32.92 19.50
CA MET A 243 15.63 32.71 18.93
C MET A 243 15.16 31.28 19.24
N GLU A 244 13.97 31.10 19.81
CA GLU A 244 13.46 29.78 20.21
C GLU A 244 13.42 28.79 19.04
N GLU A 245 14.15 27.67 19.16
CA GLU A 245 14.31 26.71 18.07
C GLU A 245 13.01 25.94 17.74
N SER A 246 12.61 26.02 16.46
CA SER A 246 11.72 25.02 15.86
C SER A 246 12.50 23.75 15.51
N PRO A 247 11.97 22.53 15.73
CA PRO A 247 12.72 21.30 15.51
C PRO A 247 13.12 21.11 14.04
N LEU A 248 14.43 20.96 13.82
CA LEU A 248 15.10 20.78 12.52
C LEU A 248 14.57 19.58 11.74
N ARG A 249 13.90 19.84 10.61
CA ARG A 249 13.37 18.82 9.70
C ARG A 249 14.36 18.49 8.58
N LEU A 250 14.83 17.24 8.58
CA LEU A 250 15.62 16.67 7.47
C LEU A 250 14.66 16.15 6.36
N GLU A 251 14.90 16.55 5.12
CA GLU A 251 14.19 16.14 3.90
C GLU A 251 14.78 14.85 3.29
N GLY A 252 14.74 13.79 4.09
CA GLY A 252 14.99 12.43 3.62
C GLY A 252 14.30 11.44 4.53
N LEU A 253 13.33 10.69 3.97
CA LEU A 253 12.71 9.47 4.55
C LEU A 253 12.75 9.39 6.09
N LEU A 254 11.71 9.79 6.82
CA LEU A 254 10.33 9.31 6.58
C LEU A 254 9.27 10.42 6.60
N ALA A 255 9.08 11.09 5.45
CA ALA A 255 7.98 12.03 5.23
C ALA A 255 6.60 11.32 5.20
N GLY A 256 6.04 11.11 6.38
CA GLY A 256 4.67 10.68 6.62
C GLY A 256 4.19 11.37 7.89
N LYS A 257 3.16 12.23 7.75
CA LYS A 257 2.55 13.15 8.73
C LYS A 257 2.95 12.95 10.20
N SER A 258 3.54 13.97 10.81
CA SER A 258 3.76 14.01 12.27
C SER A 258 2.43 14.13 13.03
N LEU A 259 2.23 13.27 14.03
CA LEU A 259 1.25 13.51 15.09
C LEU A 259 1.82 14.58 16.04
N THR A 260 1.22 15.76 16.07
CA THR A 260 1.49 16.76 17.11
C THR A 260 0.66 16.43 18.36
N THR A 261 1.33 15.96 19.41
CA THR A 261 0.78 15.93 20.77
C THR A 261 1.01 17.28 21.43
N ALA A 262 -0.06 18.00 21.77
CA ALA A 262 0.03 19.15 22.67
C ALA A 262 0.40 18.67 24.08
N GLY A 263 1.33 19.37 24.74
CA GLY A 263 1.94 18.93 25.99
C GLY A 263 1.16 19.27 27.25
N ASN A 264 1.67 18.74 28.37
CA ASN A 264 1.15 18.94 29.72
C ASN A 264 1.05 20.43 30.11
N ARG A 265 -0.05 20.78 30.80
CA ARG A 265 -0.01 21.68 31.96
C ARG A 265 -0.76 20.99 33.10
N ASN A 266 -0.13 20.96 34.26
CA ASN A 266 -0.67 20.36 35.49
C ASN A 266 -0.66 21.44 36.60
N PRO A 267 -1.35 21.24 37.74
CA PRO A 267 -2.49 22.09 38.07
C PRO A 267 -2.25 23.03 39.26
N LEU A 268 -3.11 24.03 39.42
CA LEU A 268 -3.55 24.59 40.71
C LEU A 268 -4.87 25.37 40.55
N GLN A 269 -5.55 25.62 41.68
CA GLN A 269 -6.93 26.14 41.84
C GLN A 269 -7.10 27.56 41.23
N GLU A 270 -8.28 28.07 40.86
CA GLU A 270 -9.39 28.47 41.76
C GLU A 270 -10.75 28.70 41.05
N THR A 271 -11.77 29.07 41.83
CA THR A 271 -13.21 29.03 41.51
C THR A 271 -13.83 30.34 40.98
N ALA A 272 -14.82 30.19 40.09
CA ALA A 272 -16.07 30.97 39.96
C ALA A 272 -16.04 32.52 39.90
N SER A 273 -16.53 33.12 38.78
CA SER A 273 -17.81 33.89 38.74
C SER A 273 -18.03 34.83 37.52
N LYS A 274 -19.22 34.69 36.89
CA LYS A 274 -20.14 35.70 36.31
C LYS A 274 -19.66 37.01 35.62
N LYS A 275 -20.09 37.16 34.34
CA LYS A 275 -20.58 38.40 33.64
C LYS A 275 -19.51 39.51 33.37
N LYS A 276 -19.61 40.41 32.37
CA LYS A 276 -20.69 40.81 31.42
C LYS A 276 -20.07 41.51 30.16
N ILE A 277 -20.66 41.28 28.97
CA ILE A 277 -20.96 42.21 27.84
C ILE A 277 -20.45 43.68 28.01
N THR A 278 -19.84 44.40 27.06
CA THR A 278 -19.96 44.47 25.57
C THR A 278 -18.58 44.26 24.86
N ASP A 279 -18.27 44.58 23.59
CA ASP A 279 -18.93 45.35 22.50
C ASP A 279 -18.52 44.90 21.06
N ASP A 280 -19.00 45.59 20.02
CA ASP A 280 -18.95 45.20 18.60
C ASP A 280 -17.76 45.75 17.78
N LYS A 281 -17.15 44.90 16.92
CA LYS A 281 -16.67 45.29 15.57
C LYS A 281 -16.43 44.04 14.70
N ARG A 282 -17.21 43.93 13.62
CA ARG A 282 -17.25 42.75 12.74
C ARG A 282 -16.15 42.76 11.68
N GLU A 283 -15.28 41.75 11.72
CA GLU A 283 -14.63 41.22 10.52
C GLU A 283 -15.07 39.77 10.26
N LYS A 284 -15.21 39.39 8.99
CA LYS A 284 -15.83 38.13 8.57
C LYS A 284 -14.84 36.95 8.67
N ALA A 285 -14.73 36.34 9.84
CA ALA A 285 -14.27 34.96 9.96
C ALA A 285 -15.46 34.00 9.88
N VAL A 286 -15.45 33.07 8.93
CA VAL A 286 -16.44 31.98 8.88
C VAL A 286 -16.14 31.02 10.04
N HIS A 287 -16.97 31.07 11.08
CA HIS A 287 -16.79 30.28 12.30
C HIS A 287 -16.79 28.76 12.02
N THR A 288 -15.69 28.11 12.38
CA THR A 288 -15.66 26.67 12.66
C THR A 288 -16.52 26.38 13.89
N CYS A 289 -17.65 25.68 13.73
CA CYS A 289 -18.58 25.42 14.83
C CYS A 289 -18.99 23.94 14.98
N TYR A 290 -18.47 23.36 16.06
CA TYR A 290 -19.05 22.28 16.88
C TYR A 290 -19.33 20.91 16.22
N THR A 291 -18.45 19.96 16.54
CA THR A 291 -18.81 18.56 16.80
C THR A 291 -19.75 18.51 18.01
N LYS A 292 -21.00 18.12 17.78
CA LYS A 292 -21.85 17.54 18.84
C LYS A 292 -21.49 16.07 18.98
N ASP A 293 -21.64 15.56 20.18
CA ASP A 293 -21.49 14.14 20.48
C ASP A 293 -22.69 13.35 19.93
N ILE A 294 -22.42 12.22 19.27
CA ILE A 294 -23.44 11.41 18.55
C ILE A 294 -24.31 10.60 19.51
N SER A 295 -23.97 10.61 20.82
CA SER A 295 -24.86 10.19 21.92
C SER A 295 -26.22 10.92 21.94
N SER A 296 -26.37 12.02 21.19
CA SER A 296 -27.61 12.77 21.04
C SER A 296 -28.51 12.34 19.85
N VAL A 297 -28.11 11.35 19.04
CA VAL A 297 -28.95 10.79 17.96
C VAL A 297 -30.01 9.86 18.56
N LEU A 298 -31.21 10.42 18.75
CA LEU A 298 -32.35 9.82 19.47
C LEU A 298 -33.11 8.79 18.62
N ILE A 299 -32.43 7.71 18.22
CA ILE A 299 -33.07 6.55 17.57
C ILE A 299 -33.67 5.67 18.67
N LYS A 300 -34.98 5.39 18.57
CA LYS A 300 -35.68 4.49 19.50
C LYS A 300 -34.95 3.14 19.57
N PRO A 301 -34.61 2.63 20.77
CA PRO A 301 -33.88 1.38 20.90
C PRO A 301 -34.74 0.21 20.38
N ILE A 302 -34.34 -0.36 19.25
CA ILE A 302 -34.85 -1.63 18.75
C ILE A 302 -34.06 -2.74 19.44
N SER A 303 -34.77 -3.80 19.88
CA SER A 303 -34.16 -4.96 20.54
C SER A 303 -32.97 -5.53 19.75
N ALA A 304 -31.85 -5.74 20.43
CA ALA A 304 -30.60 -6.23 19.84
C ALA A 304 -30.69 -7.68 19.31
N ALA A 305 -31.68 -8.46 19.77
CA ALA A 305 -31.80 -9.90 19.49
C ALA A 305 -32.22 -10.26 18.05
N THR A 306 -32.49 -9.27 17.17
CA THR A 306 -32.87 -9.46 15.76
C THR A 306 -32.20 -8.42 14.84
N MET A 307 -30.90 -8.17 15.07
CA MET A 307 -30.09 -7.27 14.25
C MET A 307 -29.38 -8.01 13.13
N GLU A 308 -30.15 -8.32 12.08
CA GLU A 308 -29.64 -8.81 10.80
C GLU A 308 -29.70 -7.71 9.73
N ARG A 309 -28.79 -7.75 8.75
CA ARG A 309 -28.82 -6.90 7.55
C ARG A 309 -28.25 -7.65 6.32
N PRO A 310 -28.86 -7.54 5.13
CA PRO A 310 -28.27 -8.07 3.90
C PRO A 310 -27.02 -7.27 3.47
N PRO A 311 -26.19 -7.79 2.56
CA PRO A 311 -25.26 -6.94 1.79
C PRO A 311 -26.03 -5.86 1.03
N HIS A 312 -25.45 -4.68 0.92
CA HIS A 312 -26.02 -3.60 0.11
C HIS A 312 -25.64 -3.77 -1.36
N ILE A 313 -26.59 -3.53 -2.27
CA ILE A 313 -26.39 -3.57 -3.72
C ILE A 313 -26.93 -2.26 -4.30
N TRP A 314 -26.08 -1.51 -5.01
CA TRP A 314 -26.49 -0.29 -5.68
C TRP A 314 -27.25 -0.61 -6.97
N GLN A 315 -28.56 -0.37 -6.95
CA GLN A 315 -29.41 -0.44 -8.14
C GLN A 315 -29.51 0.93 -8.82
N ILE A 316 -29.45 0.94 -10.15
CA ILE A 316 -29.73 2.12 -10.98
C ILE A 316 -30.34 1.67 -12.30
N THR A 317 -31.24 2.46 -12.89
CA THR A 317 -31.64 2.27 -14.28
C THR A 317 -30.65 2.94 -15.22
N TYR A 318 -30.48 2.39 -16.42
CA TYR A 318 -29.66 3.02 -17.46
C TYR A 318 -30.12 4.45 -17.80
N LYS A 319 -31.43 4.72 -17.70
CA LYS A 319 -31.99 6.06 -17.91
C LYS A 319 -31.53 7.05 -16.83
N GLU A 320 -31.62 6.69 -15.55
CA GLU A 320 -31.11 7.56 -14.46
C GLU A 320 -29.60 7.84 -14.59
N LEU A 321 -28.84 6.87 -15.10
CA LEU A 321 -27.40 7.03 -15.35
C LEU A 321 -27.09 7.92 -16.58
N GLN A 322 -27.99 8.00 -17.56
CA GLN A 322 -27.91 8.91 -18.71
C GLN A 322 -28.42 10.33 -18.39
N ASP A 323 -29.52 10.44 -17.65
CA ASP A 323 -30.16 11.72 -17.29
C ASP A 323 -29.33 12.50 -16.26
N PHE A 324 -28.49 11.82 -15.47
CA PHE A 324 -27.59 12.42 -14.50
C PHE A 324 -26.26 12.88 -15.15
N PRO A 325 -25.64 14.00 -14.71
CA PRO A 325 -24.39 14.53 -15.29
C PRO A 325 -23.14 13.70 -14.93
N ALA A 326 -23.06 12.47 -15.45
CA ALA A 326 -21.93 11.57 -15.39
C ALA A 326 -21.37 11.29 -16.79
N VAL A 327 -20.04 11.14 -16.90
CA VAL A 327 -19.36 10.89 -18.19
C VAL A 327 -19.25 9.39 -18.42
N ASN A 328 -19.80 8.90 -19.53
CA ASN A 328 -19.57 7.53 -19.99
C ASN A 328 -18.17 7.42 -20.62
N LEU A 329 -17.28 6.65 -19.98
CA LEU A 329 -15.93 6.38 -20.45
C LEU A 329 -15.88 5.36 -21.59
N ASP A 330 -16.92 4.52 -21.78
CA ASP A 330 -17.01 3.58 -22.91
C ASP A 330 -17.06 4.33 -24.26
N THR A 331 -17.62 5.54 -24.26
CA THR A 331 -17.83 6.39 -25.43
C THR A 331 -17.08 7.72 -25.35
N ALA A 332 -16.17 7.87 -24.38
CA ALA A 332 -15.44 9.11 -24.17
C ALA A 332 -14.39 9.36 -25.25
N ASP A 333 -14.30 10.60 -25.72
CA ASP A 333 -13.25 11.00 -26.67
C ASP A 333 -11.85 11.06 -25.99
N LYS A 334 -10.80 11.19 -26.82
CA LYS A 334 -9.40 11.23 -26.34
C LYS A 334 -9.13 12.37 -25.34
N TRP A 335 -9.82 13.50 -25.47
CA TRP A 335 -9.65 14.65 -24.57
C TRP A 335 -10.38 14.43 -23.26
N GLN A 336 -11.61 13.89 -23.29
CA GLN A 336 -12.36 13.49 -22.10
C GLN A 336 -11.62 12.42 -21.30
N MET A 337 -11.08 11.41 -21.98
CA MET A 337 -10.26 10.36 -21.35
C MET A 337 -8.99 10.92 -20.71
N ARG A 338 -8.28 11.82 -21.40
CA ARG A 338 -7.10 12.50 -20.84
C ARG A 338 -7.47 13.33 -19.61
N LEU A 339 -8.53 14.13 -19.67
CA LEU A 339 -9.01 14.94 -18.54
C LEU A 339 -9.44 14.07 -17.36
N PHE A 340 -10.07 12.93 -17.63
CA PHE A 340 -10.41 11.93 -16.60
C PHE A 340 -9.14 11.40 -15.92
N LEU A 341 -8.10 11.00 -16.67
CA LEU A 341 -6.85 10.48 -16.10
C LEU A 341 -6.05 11.54 -15.34
N GLU A 342 -6.01 12.79 -15.81
CA GLU A 342 -5.39 13.91 -15.08
C GLU A 342 -6.12 14.17 -13.75
N LYS A 343 -7.46 14.13 -13.75
CA LYS A 343 -8.27 14.24 -12.51
C LYS A 343 -8.14 13.02 -11.61
N LEU A 344 -8.03 11.83 -12.19
CA LEU A 344 -7.81 10.58 -11.46
C LEU A 344 -6.47 10.69 -10.72
N LEU A 345 -5.40 11.15 -11.38
CA LEU A 345 -4.07 11.41 -10.78
C LEU A 345 -4.10 12.42 -9.62
N MET A 346 -5.07 13.34 -9.60
CA MET A 346 -5.29 14.29 -8.50
C MET A 346 -6.30 13.82 -7.43
N THR A 347 -6.82 12.59 -7.52
CA THR A 347 -7.81 12.02 -6.58
C THR A 347 -7.16 10.94 -5.69
N PRO A 348 -6.60 11.28 -4.50
CA PRO A 348 -5.96 10.31 -3.61
C PRO A 348 -6.97 9.42 -2.87
N LEU A 349 -8.19 9.90 -2.63
CA LEU A 349 -9.27 9.11 -2.06
C LEU A 349 -10.34 9.00 -3.14
N LEU A 350 -10.56 7.78 -3.64
CA LEU A 350 -11.36 7.51 -4.83
C LEU A 350 -12.64 6.77 -4.44
N PRO A 351 -13.79 7.46 -4.31
CA PRO A 351 -15.07 6.79 -4.24
C PRO A 351 -15.32 5.98 -5.52
N MET A 352 -15.60 4.69 -5.36
CA MET A 352 -15.82 3.75 -6.44
C MET A 352 -16.90 2.75 -6.02
N GLU A 353 -17.84 2.46 -6.92
CA GLU A 353 -18.96 1.55 -6.67
C GLU A 353 -19.25 0.70 -7.91
N THR A 354 -19.81 -0.49 -7.70
CA THR A 354 -20.44 -1.29 -8.76
C THR A 354 -21.94 -1.04 -8.77
N LEU A 355 -22.49 -0.72 -9.93
CA LEU A 355 -23.93 -0.52 -10.14
C LEU A 355 -24.51 -1.67 -10.97
N ILE A 356 -25.75 -2.06 -10.68
CA ILE A 356 -26.47 -3.11 -11.41
C ILE A 356 -27.87 -2.62 -11.80
N ASP A 357 -28.34 -2.90 -13.02
CA ASP A 357 -29.75 -2.71 -13.39
C ASP A 357 -30.60 -3.98 -13.21
N ASN A 358 -31.92 -3.80 -13.28
CA ASN A 358 -32.89 -4.89 -13.18
C ASN A 358 -32.85 -5.88 -14.38
N LYS A 359 -31.99 -5.66 -15.38
CA LYS A 359 -31.80 -6.51 -16.57
C LYS A 359 -30.48 -7.29 -16.53
N GLY A 360 -29.65 -7.09 -15.51
CA GLY A 360 -28.34 -7.74 -15.34
C GLY A 360 -27.18 -7.00 -16.01
N SER A 361 -27.39 -5.78 -16.52
CA SER A 361 -26.30 -4.89 -16.92
C SER A 361 -25.56 -4.40 -15.67
N SER A 362 -24.24 -4.29 -15.73
CA SER A 362 -23.44 -3.79 -14.61
C SER A 362 -22.37 -2.79 -15.05
N TRP A 363 -22.25 -1.71 -14.28
CA TRP A 363 -21.28 -0.63 -14.51
C TRP A 363 -20.39 -0.41 -13.30
N VAL A 364 -19.24 0.20 -13.54
CA VAL A 364 -18.35 0.70 -12.50
C VAL A 364 -18.46 2.21 -12.48
N LEU A 365 -18.81 2.78 -11.34
CA LEU A 365 -18.97 4.21 -11.10
C LEU A 365 -17.79 4.75 -10.28
N LEU A 366 -17.28 5.92 -10.67
CA LEU A 366 -16.20 6.63 -9.97
C LEU A 366 -16.60 8.09 -9.74
N TYR A 367 -16.25 8.63 -8.57
CA TYR A 367 -16.36 10.06 -8.28
C TYR A 367 -14.96 10.68 -8.19
N VAL A 368 -14.62 11.55 -9.15
CA VAL A 368 -13.25 12.03 -9.38
C VAL A 368 -13.25 13.54 -9.52
N GLN A 369 -12.59 14.25 -8.59
CA GLN A 369 -12.51 15.73 -8.57
C GLN A 369 -13.85 16.43 -8.87
N GLY A 370 -14.90 16.05 -8.13
CA GLY A 370 -16.23 16.67 -8.21
C GLY A 370 -17.09 16.25 -9.41
N LYS A 371 -16.66 15.29 -10.23
CA LYS A 371 -17.45 14.75 -11.36
C LYS A 371 -17.60 13.24 -11.28
N PHE A 372 -18.71 12.73 -11.82
CA PHE A 372 -18.96 11.30 -11.95
C PHE A 372 -18.51 10.79 -13.32
N PHE A 373 -17.93 9.60 -13.31
CA PHE A 373 -17.48 8.87 -14.49
C PHE A 373 -17.91 7.42 -14.34
N TYR A 374 -18.35 6.78 -15.41
CA TYR A 374 -18.71 5.36 -15.39
C TYR A 374 -18.26 4.64 -16.64
N TYR A 375 -18.13 3.32 -16.55
CA TYR A 375 -17.90 2.42 -17.69
C TYR A 375 -18.63 1.10 -17.47
N SER A 376 -18.94 0.38 -18.55
CA SER A 376 -19.45 -0.99 -18.47
C SER A 376 -18.44 -1.88 -17.77
N SER A 377 -18.87 -2.68 -16.79
CA SER A 377 -18.00 -3.63 -16.09
C SER A 377 -17.39 -4.70 -17.01
N SER A 378 -17.92 -4.88 -18.22
CA SER A 378 -17.32 -5.74 -19.25
C SER A 378 -16.21 -5.06 -20.09
N ASN A 379 -16.02 -3.75 -19.98
CA ASN A 379 -15.03 -3.00 -20.75
C ASN A 379 -13.66 -3.00 -20.05
N LEU A 380 -12.91 -4.08 -20.27
CA LEU A 380 -11.60 -4.29 -19.65
C LEU A 380 -10.55 -3.27 -20.12
N THR A 381 -10.69 -2.67 -21.30
CA THR A 381 -9.77 -1.63 -21.78
C THR A 381 -9.78 -0.39 -20.89
N ILE A 382 -10.95 -0.01 -20.36
CA ILE A 382 -11.05 1.10 -19.40
C ILE A 382 -10.46 0.69 -18.04
N LEU A 383 -10.71 -0.55 -17.59
CA LEU A 383 -10.09 -1.10 -16.39
C LEU A 383 -8.56 -1.06 -16.50
N ASP A 384 -7.97 -1.64 -17.53
CA ASP A 384 -6.52 -1.65 -17.79
C ASP A 384 -5.92 -0.23 -17.79
N THR A 385 -6.66 0.74 -18.34
CA THR A 385 -6.26 2.14 -18.37
C THR A 385 -6.23 2.78 -16.96
N ILE A 386 -7.15 2.40 -16.06
CA ILE A 386 -7.19 2.94 -14.68
C ILE A 386 -6.35 2.13 -13.68
N LEU A 387 -6.04 0.85 -13.96
CA LEU A 387 -5.29 -0.03 -13.05
C LEU A 387 -3.98 0.59 -12.52
N PRO A 388 -3.11 1.22 -13.34
CA PRO A 388 -1.89 1.89 -12.85
C PRO A 388 -2.13 3.00 -11.83
N TYR A 389 -3.35 3.54 -11.75
CA TYR A 389 -3.75 4.60 -10.82
C TYR A 389 -4.44 4.09 -9.56
N ILE A 390 -4.93 2.85 -9.54
CA ILE A 390 -5.73 2.29 -8.43
C ILE A 390 -5.12 1.05 -7.78
N GLU A 391 -4.28 0.30 -8.50
CA GLU A 391 -3.61 -0.89 -7.98
C GLU A 391 -2.35 -0.50 -7.16
N LYS A 392 -2.19 -1.06 -5.96
CA LYS A 392 -0.99 -0.97 -5.09
C LYS A 392 -0.42 0.44 -4.84
N SER A 393 -1.21 1.50 -5.02
CA SER A 393 -0.77 2.85 -4.70
C SER A 393 -0.77 3.06 -3.18
N ALA A 394 0.41 3.22 -2.58
CA ALA A 394 0.56 3.53 -1.15
C ALA A 394 -0.13 4.85 -0.71
N PHE A 395 -0.53 5.68 -1.68
CA PHE A 395 -1.15 6.98 -1.46
C PHE A 395 -2.66 6.98 -1.72
N ARG A 396 -3.21 5.90 -2.31
CA ARG A 396 -4.61 5.86 -2.73
C ARG A 396 -5.39 4.78 -2.01
N LYS A 397 -6.50 5.20 -1.41
CA LYS A 397 -7.53 4.28 -0.91
C LYS A 397 -8.75 4.44 -1.79
N ILE A 398 -9.22 3.33 -2.35
CA ILE A 398 -10.55 3.28 -2.93
C ILE A 398 -11.54 3.28 -1.77
N ILE A 399 -12.61 4.07 -1.85
CA ILE A 399 -13.66 4.12 -0.82
C ILE A 399 -14.95 3.61 -1.45
N CYS A 400 -15.61 2.68 -0.77
CA CYS A 400 -16.93 2.20 -1.13
C CYS A 400 -17.79 2.14 0.14
N TYR A 401 -19.11 2.06 -0.01
CA TYR A 401 -19.97 1.73 1.11
C TYR A 401 -19.81 0.25 1.44
N GLU A 402 -20.08 -0.60 0.46
CA GLU A 402 -20.08 -2.06 0.54
C GLU A 402 -19.02 -2.64 -0.42
N PRO A 403 -18.04 -3.44 0.05
CA PRO A 403 -16.90 -3.83 -0.79
C PRO A 403 -17.09 -5.15 -1.53
N TYR A 404 -18.10 -5.97 -1.20
CA TYR A 404 -18.18 -7.36 -1.67
C TYR A 404 -18.26 -7.46 -3.20
N GLN A 405 -19.14 -6.69 -3.84
CA GLN A 405 -19.26 -6.65 -5.31
C GLN A 405 -18.03 -6.05 -5.99
N LEU A 406 -17.39 -5.07 -5.35
CA LEU A 406 -16.21 -4.43 -5.92
C LEU A 406 -14.98 -5.36 -5.81
N TYR A 407 -14.83 -6.11 -4.72
CA TYR A 407 -13.85 -7.19 -4.61
C TYR A 407 -14.14 -8.35 -5.58
N GLU A 408 -15.39 -8.78 -5.72
CA GLU A 408 -15.82 -9.78 -6.72
C GLU A 408 -15.42 -9.35 -8.14
N TYR A 409 -15.74 -8.12 -8.50
CA TYR A 409 -15.41 -7.52 -9.80
C TYR A 409 -13.91 -7.59 -10.06
N PHE A 410 -13.09 -7.04 -9.15
CA PHE A 410 -11.63 -7.07 -9.31
C PHE A 410 -11.07 -8.50 -9.31
N PHE A 411 -11.61 -9.39 -8.49
CA PHE A 411 -11.18 -10.79 -8.40
C PHE A 411 -11.41 -11.56 -9.69
N ARG A 412 -12.57 -11.40 -10.34
CA ARG A 412 -12.85 -11.98 -11.67
C ARG A 412 -11.89 -11.48 -12.76
N GLN A 413 -11.44 -10.23 -12.67
CA GLN A 413 -10.44 -9.67 -13.58
C GLN A 413 -8.98 -9.98 -13.16
N GLN A 414 -8.79 -10.87 -12.19
CA GLN A 414 -7.48 -11.25 -11.62
C GLN A 414 -6.68 -10.07 -11.01
N VAL A 415 -7.39 -9.01 -10.59
CA VAL A 415 -6.82 -7.79 -10.01
C VAL A 415 -6.83 -7.88 -8.48
N TYR A 416 -5.76 -8.43 -7.91
CA TYR A 416 -5.72 -8.69 -6.46
C TYR A 416 -5.04 -7.60 -5.62
N GLY A 417 -4.33 -6.65 -6.25
CA GLY A 417 -3.58 -5.58 -5.58
C GLY A 417 -4.40 -4.38 -5.09
N ILE A 418 -5.71 -4.54 -4.94
CA ILE A 418 -6.65 -3.47 -4.56
C ILE A 418 -6.94 -3.52 -3.05
N THR A 419 -6.92 -2.33 -2.43
CA THR A 419 -7.28 -2.11 -1.03
C THR A 419 -8.51 -1.20 -0.97
N LEU A 420 -9.65 -1.74 -0.53
CA LEU A 420 -10.90 -1.00 -0.38
C LEU A 420 -11.09 -0.55 1.08
N PHE A 421 -11.46 0.71 1.29
CA PHE A 421 -12.01 1.17 2.57
C PHE A 421 -13.53 1.09 2.51
N SER A 422 -14.13 0.17 3.27
CA SER A 422 -15.59 0.11 3.46
C SER A 422 -16.03 1.11 4.52
N ILE A 423 -16.96 2.00 4.14
CA ILE A 423 -17.66 2.88 5.07
C ILE A 423 -18.53 2.07 6.02
N ARG A 424 -19.23 1.02 5.54
CA ARG A 424 -20.06 0.13 6.38
C ARG A 424 -19.25 -0.50 7.50
N LEU A 425 -18.15 -1.19 7.18
CA LEU A 425 -17.25 -1.78 8.19
C LEU A 425 -16.69 -0.69 9.14
N GLY A 426 -16.34 0.49 8.62
CA GLY A 426 -15.88 1.58 9.47
C GLY A 426 -16.96 2.04 10.47
N MET A 427 -18.21 2.17 10.02
CA MET A 427 -19.36 2.52 10.88
C MET A 427 -19.60 1.49 11.97
N ASP A 428 -19.45 0.19 11.70
CA ASP A 428 -19.67 -0.86 12.70
C ASP A 428 -18.70 -0.77 13.90
N PHE A 429 -17.52 -0.19 13.69
CA PHE A 429 -16.50 0.03 14.72
C PHE A 429 -16.52 1.42 15.36
N ALA A 430 -17.34 2.34 14.83
CA ALA A 430 -17.35 3.77 15.15
C ALA A 430 -18.70 4.31 15.64
N CYS A 431 -19.80 3.64 15.30
CA CYS A 431 -21.16 4.12 15.49
C CYS A 431 -22.04 3.06 16.20
N SER A 432 -23.25 3.47 16.62
CA SER A 432 -24.20 2.54 17.27
C SER A 432 -24.70 1.48 16.27
N PRO A 433 -24.79 0.19 16.67
CA PRO A 433 -25.42 -0.85 15.86
C PRO A 433 -26.83 -0.49 15.41
N ALA A 434 -27.58 0.34 16.15
CA ALA A 434 -28.92 0.80 15.78
C ALA A 434 -29.01 1.39 14.35
N LEU A 435 -27.91 1.95 13.84
CA LEU A 435 -27.83 2.48 12.47
C LEU A 435 -27.92 1.39 11.37
N TRP A 436 -27.74 0.11 11.70
CA TRP A 436 -27.85 -1.01 10.75
C TRP A 436 -29.21 -1.10 10.05
N LYS A 437 -30.27 -0.56 10.66
CA LYS A 437 -31.64 -0.53 10.11
C LYS A 437 -32.02 0.81 9.48
N CYS A 438 -31.11 1.78 9.46
CA CYS A 438 -31.34 3.11 8.89
C CYS A 438 -30.97 3.16 7.40
N ASN A 439 -31.62 4.04 6.65
CA ASN A 439 -31.24 4.32 5.26
C ASN A 439 -29.85 4.99 5.22
N ILE A 440 -28.95 4.50 4.37
CA ILE A 440 -27.55 4.95 4.34
C ILE A 440 -27.42 6.44 3.95
N ASN A 441 -28.23 6.95 3.02
CA ASN A 441 -28.18 8.38 2.66
C ASN A 441 -28.59 9.23 3.87
N THR A 442 -29.65 8.85 4.59
CA THR A 442 -30.06 9.55 5.83
C THR A 442 -28.93 9.60 6.86
N VAL A 443 -28.26 8.47 7.10
CA VAL A 443 -27.14 8.41 8.06
C VAL A 443 -25.93 9.22 7.57
N LEU A 444 -25.61 9.17 6.28
CA LEU A 444 -24.53 9.96 5.70
C LEU A 444 -24.83 11.46 5.78
N HIS A 445 -26.04 11.92 5.49
CA HIS A 445 -26.44 13.32 5.64
C HIS A 445 -26.38 13.80 7.09
N GLU A 446 -26.88 13.00 8.03
CA GLU A 446 -26.86 13.33 9.46
C GLU A 446 -25.42 13.46 9.99
N ILE A 447 -24.54 12.51 9.67
CA ILE A 447 -23.14 12.52 10.10
C ILE A 447 -22.31 13.59 9.35
N CYS A 448 -22.51 13.74 8.04
CA CYS A 448 -21.72 14.66 7.20
C CYS A 448 -22.25 16.10 7.15
N LYS A 449 -23.39 16.36 7.79
CA LYS A 449 -24.15 17.63 7.80
C LYS A 449 -24.29 18.20 6.39
N THR A 450 -24.86 17.42 5.49
CA THR A 450 -25.13 17.80 4.10
C THR A 450 -26.63 17.85 3.85
N GLU A 451 -27.07 18.86 3.13
CA GLU A 451 -28.43 18.91 2.57
C GLU A 451 -28.59 17.78 1.54
N ASN A 452 -29.81 17.24 1.44
CA ASN A 452 -30.14 16.24 0.44
C ASN A 452 -30.30 16.92 -0.92
N PRO A 453 -29.44 16.63 -1.93
CA PRO A 453 -29.57 17.22 -3.24
C PRO A 453 -30.80 16.65 -3.94
N ASP A 454 -31.83 17.47 -4.04
CA ASP A 454 -33.03 17.18 -4.80
C ASP A 454 -32.69 16.54 -6.17
N HIS A 455 -33.30 15.37 -6.43
CA HIS A 455 -33.27 14.63 -7.70
C HIS A 455 -31.96 13.87 -8.06
N ALA A 456 -31.02 13.65 -7.12
CA ALA A 456 -29.86 12.78 -7.37
C ALA A 456 -30.17 11.28 -7.13
N PRO A 457 -29.69 10.33 -7.97
CA PRO A 457 -29.75 8.90 -7.67
C PRO A 457 -29.02 8.56 -6.36
N ALA A 458 -29.57 7.65 -5.56
CA ALA A 458 -29.13 7.42 -4.18
C ALA A 458 -27.63 7.14 -4.03
N VAL A 459 -27.03 6.35 -4.94
CA VAL A 459 -25.60 6.07 -4.96
C VAL A 459 -24.74 7.31 -5.22
N MET A 460 -25.18 8.18 -6.14
CA MET A 460 -24.45 9.40 -6.51
C MET A 460 -24.42 10.39 -5.35
N ASP A 461 -25.55 10.54 -4.66
CA ASP A 461 -25.64 11.35 -3.45
C ASP A 461 -24.79 10.78 -2.29
N SER A 462 -24.90 9.47 -2.03
CA SER A 462 -24.04 8.75 -1.09
C SER A 462 -22.54 9.00 -1.35
N MET A 463 -22.07 8.80 -2.59
CA MET A 463 -20.65 8.92 -2.96
C MET A 463 -20.08 10.33 -2.76
N ARG A 464 -20.90 11.40 -2.86
CA ARG A 464 -20.46 12.78 -2.55
C ARG A 464 -20.01 12.92 -1.09
N ASN A 465 -20.60 12.13 -0.19
CA ASN A 465 -20.34 12.16 1.25
C ASN A 465 -19.18 11.23 1.69
N TYR A 466 -18.73 10.30 0.84
CA TYR A 466 -17.73 9.28 1.19
C TYR A 466 -16.41 9.86 1.70
N TYR A 467 -15.93 10.96 1.12
CA TYR A 467 -14.70 11.63 1.59
C TYR A 467 -14.86 12.18 3.02
N LYS A 468 -15.99 12.85 3.31
CA LYS A 468 -16.30 13.36 4.67
C LYS A 468 -16.43 12.20 5.65
N MET A 469 -17.11 11.13 5.25
CA MET A 469 -17.33 9.96 6.11
C MET A 469 -16.01 9.23 6.39
N PHE A 470 -15.14 9.04 5.40
CA PHE A 470 -13.79 8.52 5.59
C PHE A 470 -12.97 9.38 6.56
N GLN A 471 -13.03 10.71 6.46
CA GLN A 471 -12.35 11.62 7.39
C GLN A 471 -12.90 11.52 8.83
N TYR A 472 -14.20 11.33 9.00
CA TYR A 472 -14.82 11.09 10.31
C TYR A 472 -14.36 9.75 10.89
N LEU A 473 -14.54 8.66 10.14
CA LEU A 473 -14.20 7.30 10.54
C LEU A 473 -12.70 7.15 10.87
N SER A 474 -11.82 7.71 10.06
CA SER A 474 -10.36 7.64 10.28
C SER A 474 -9.91 8.27 11.61
N LYS A 475 -10.65 9.26 12.14
CA LYS A 475 -10.33 9.90 13.42
C LYS A 475 -10.64 9.02 14.63
N THR A 476 -11.52 8.02 14.49
CA THR A 476 -11.90 7.11 15.58
C THR A 476 -10.79 6.12 15.96
N GLY A 477 -9.74 6.01 15.14
CA GLY A 477 -8.64 5.09 15.38
C GLY A 477 -8.97 3.61 15.14
N LEU A 478 -10.04 3.31 14.39
CA LEU A 478 -10.46 1.94 14.03
C LEU A 478 -9.32 1.07 13.46
N GLU A 479 -8.40 1.64 12.66
CA GLU A 479 -7.24 0.92 12.08
C GLU A 479 -6.23 0.42 13.15
N LYS A 480 -6.36 0.84 14.43
CA LYS A 480 -5.56 0.33 15.56
C LYS A 480 -6.18 -0.90 16.23
N LYS A 481 -7.45 -1.22 15.96
CA LYS A 481 -8.15 -2.36 16.58
C LYS A 481 -7.82 -3.64 15.79
N LYS A 482 -7.27 -4.68 16.44
CA LYS A 482 -6.98 -5.98 15.78
C LYS A 482 -8.20 -6.55 15.05
N MET A 483 -9.35 -6.53 15.75
CA MET A 483 -10.64 -7.03 15.25
C MET A 483 -11.16 -6.31 14.00
N TYR A 484 -10.74 -5.05 13.75
CA TYR A 484 -11.07 -4.36 12.49
C TYR A 484 -10.36 -5.01 11.30
N TRP A 485 -9.08 -5.35 11.46
CA TRP A 485 -8.31 -6.02 10.41
C TRP A 485 -8.78 -7.45 10.17
N GLU A 486 -9.14 -8.18 11.22
CA GLU A 486 -9.72 -9.53 11.11
C GLU A 486 -11.02 -9.49 10.29
N ARG A 487 -11.95 -8.60 10.64
CA ARG A 487 -13.20 -8.41 9.87
C ARG A 487 -12.94 -7.89 8.45
N TYR A 488 -11.96 -7.01 8.25
CA TYR A 488 -11.55 -6.56 6.92
C TYR A 488 -11.08 -7.71 6.01
N TYR A 489 -10.27 -8.64 6.54
CA TYR A 489 -9.77 -9.77 5.77
C TYR A 489 -10.89 -10.79 5.48
N ILE A 490 -11.75 -11.10 6.45
CA ILE A 490 -12.94 -11.94 6.22
C ILE A 490 -13.83 -11.34 5.13
N MET A 491 -14.14 -10.04 5.23
CA MET A 491 -14.93 -9.29 4.26
C MET A 491 -14.32 -9.32 2.85
N LYS A 492 -12.98 -9.28 2.74
CA LYS A 492 -12.28 -9.46 1.45
C LYS A 492 -12.45 -10.88 0.89
N PHE A 493 -12.32 -11.92 1.73
CA PHE A 493 -12.48 -13.32 1.33
C PHE A 493 -13.92 -13.65 0.89
N LEU A 494 -14.91 -13.10 1.62
CA LEU A 494 -16.32 -13.14 1.24
C LEU A 494 -16.58 -12.44 -0.10
N GLY A 495 -15.92 -11.30 -0.35
CA GLY A 495 -16.00 -10.58 -1.64
C GLY A 495 -15.49 -11.40 -2.82
N TYR A 496 -14.36 -12.10 -2.66
CA TYR A 496 -13.83 -13.01 -3.68
C TYR A 496 -14.75 -14.20 -3.98
N SER A 497 -15.56 -14.59 -2.99
CA SER A 497 -16.49 -15.71 -3.09
C SER A 497 -17.94 -15.28 -3.41
N TYR A 498 -18.18 -13.98 -3.66
CA TYR A 498 -19.52 -13.39 -3.51
C TYR A 498 -20.57 -13.85 -4.54
N HIS A 499 -20.27 -13.82 -5.84
CA HIS A 499 -21.09 -14.48 -6.86
C HIS A 499 -20.19 -15.33 -7.75
N ARG A 500 -20.45 -16.64 -7.85
CA ARG A 500 -19.72 -17.53 -8.77
C ARG A 500 -20.65 -18.50 -9.49
N LYS A 501 -21.04 -18.11 -10.71
CA LYS A 501 -21.76 -18.96 -11.66
C LYS A 501 -20.92 -20.16 -12.14
N GLU A 502 -19.60 -20.03 -12.10
CA GLU A 502 -18.64 -21.03 -12.60
C GLU A 502 -18.51 -22.27 -11.67
N ASN A 503 -18.77 -22.10 -10.37
CA ASN A 503 -18.60 -23.16 -9.36
C ASN A 503 -19.92 -23.89 -9.02
N GLY A 504 -21.02 -23.61 -9.72
CA GLY A 504 -22.32 -24.28 -9.53
C GLY A 504 -23.22 -23.70 -8.43
N LEU A 505 -22.79 -22.64 -7.75
CA LEU A 505 -23.67 -21.91 -6.85
C LEU A 505 -24.82 -21.25 -7.65
N THR A 506 -26.01 -21.25 -7.06
CA THR A 506 -27.20 -20.61 -7.66
C THR A 506 -26.90 -19.15 -8.07
N GLY A 507 -27.69 -18.57 -8.97
CA GLY A 507 -27.53 -17.16 -9.40
C GLY A 507 -27.72 -16.08 -8.31
N LYS A 508 -27.71 -16.46 -7.03
CA LYS A 508 -27.81 -15.62 -5.84
C LYS A 508 -26.41 -15.38 -5.24
N PRO A 509 -26.19 -14.29 -4.50
CA PRO A 509 -24.97 -14.09 -3.74
C PRO A 509 -24.75 -15.17 -2.67
N LEU A 510 -23.49 -15.51 -2.41
CA LEU A 510 -23.06 -16.58 -1.51
C LEU A 510 -23.43 -16.33 -0.05
N PHE A 511 -23.35 -15.09 0.44
CA PHE A 511 -23.81 -14.74 1.77
C PHE A 511 -25.04 -13.84 1.66
N LEU A 512 -26.05 -14.16 2.47
CA LEU A 512 -27.40 -13.61 2.38
C LEU A 512 -27.63 -12.50 3.41
N LYS A 513 -27.08 -12.67 4.61
CA LYS A 513 -27.18 -11.70 5.71
C LYS A 513 -25.94 -11.73 6.60
N GLU A 514 -25.76 -10.62 7.29
CA GLU A 514 -24.82 -10.43 8.38
C GLU A 514 -25.62 -10.15 9.65
N ALA A 515 -25.26 -10.85 10.73
CA ALA A 515 -25.82 -10.73 12.07
C ALA A 515 -24.70 -10.39 13.07
N LEU A 516 -25.06 -10.09 14.32
CA LEU A 516 -24.07 -9.78 15.37
C LEU A 516 -23.17 -10.98 15.74
N ASP A 517 -23.63 -12.20 15.47
CA ASP A 517 -22.96 -13.46 15.80
C ASP A 517 -22.31 -14.16 14.58
N GLY A 518 -22.47 -13.65 13.36
CA GLY A 518 -21.84 -14.22 12.16
C GLY A 518 -22.52 -13.85 10.83
N TYR A 519 -22.22 -14.63 9.79
CA TYR A 519 -22.83 -14.51 8.46
C TYR A 519 -23.75 -15.69 8.17
N GLN A 520 -24.86 -15.43 7.49
CA GLN A 520 -25.77 -16.45 6.97
C GLN A 520 -25.43 -16.70 5.50
N PHE A 521 -25.10 -17.94 5.16
CA PHE A 521 -24.70 -18.35 3.83
C PHE A 521 -25.87 -18.95 3.03
N ALA A 522 -25.82 -18.80 1.71
CA ALA A 522 -26.70 -19.46 0.76
C ALA A 522 -26.29 -20.92 0.53
N TYR A 523 -25.00 -21.23 0.66
CA TYR A 523 -24.48 -22.59 0.53
C TYR A 523 -24.93 -23.49 1.67
N THR A 524 -25.41 -24.68 1.33
CA THR A 524 -25.73 -25.78 2.22
C THR A 524 -24.93 -27.02 1.80
N GLU A 525 -24.66 -27.94 2.73
CA GLU A 525 -23.95 -29.21 2.44
C GLU A 525 -24.71 -30.14 1.46
N LYS A 526 -25.90 -29.76 1.02
CA LYS A 526 -26.69 -30.45 -0.02
C LYS A 526 -26.49 -29.87 -1.42
N ASP A 527 -25.83 -28.71 -1.53
CA ASP A 527 -25.62 -28.05 -2.81
C ASP A 527 -24.50 -28.75 -3.59
N THR A 528 -24.79 -29.10 -4.84
CA THR A 528 -23.83 -29.72 -5.75
C THR A 528 -22.99 -28.64 -6.42
N LEU A 529 -21.67 -28.69 -6.24
CA LEU A 529 -20.75 -27.85 -7.02
C LEU A 529 -20.66 -28.34 -8.46
N MET A 530 -20.38 -27.42 -9.39
CA MET A 530 -20.06 -27.79 -10.76
C MET A 530 -18.66 -28.38 -10.84
N ALA A 531 -18.54 -29.53 -11.53
CA ALA A 531 -17.25 -30.10 -11.88
C ALA A 531 -16.38 -29.08 -12.63
N PRO A 532 -15.06 -29.01 -12.35
CA PRO A 532 -14.27 -29.94 -11.54
C PRO A 532 -14.22 -29.64 -10.02
N TYR A 533 -14.96 -28.63 -9.52
CA TYR A 533 -14.83 -28.20 -8.12
C TYR A 533 -15.40 -29.21 -7.11
N MET A 534 -14.70 -29.36 -5.98
CA MET A 534 -15.10 -30.15 -4.82
C MET A 534 -15.25 -29.25 -3.59
N ALA A 535 -16.11 -29.66 -2.65
CA ALA A 535 -16.31 -28.98 -1.37
C ALA A 535 -15.58 -29.76 -0.26
N VAL A 536 -14.74 -29.06 0.52
CA VAL A 536 -14.00 -29.64 1.65
C VAL A 536 -14.40 -28.91 2.92
N ARG A 537 -14.87 -29.67 3.91
CA ARG A 537 -15.22 -29.20 5.25
C ARG A 537 -14.09 -29.53 6.21
N TYR A 538 -13.72 -28.55 7.02
CA TYR A 538 -12.90 -28.74 8.21
C TYR A 538 -13.70 -28.40 9.45
N GLN A 539 -13.68 -29.27 10.45
CA GLN A 539 -14.16 -28.99 11.80
C GLN A 539 -12.95 -28.96 12.74
N ILE A 540 -12.75 -27.87 13.48
CA ILE A 540 -11.57 -27.68 14.31
C ILE A 540 -11.95 -27.42 15.75
N ARG A 541 -11.29 -28.14 16.66
CA ARG A 541 -11.51 -28.09 18.11
C ARG A 541 -10.21 -28.37 18.87
N TRP A 542 -10.04 -27.74 20.02
CA TRP A 542 -8.98 -28.05 20.99
C TRP A 542 -9.59 -28.65 22.26
N GLU A 543 -8.77 -29.19 23.17
CA GLU A 543 -9.22 -29.72 24.46
C GLU A 543 -9.52 -28.59 25.48
N SER A 544 -10.50 -27.73 25.16
CA SER A 544 -10.89 -26.58 26.00
C SER A 544 -12.39 -26.28 25.83
N LYS A 545 -12.98 -25.59 26.82
CA LYS A 545 -14.38 -25.14 26.75
C LYS A 545 -14.59 -23.94 25.82
N ASP A 546 -13.53 -23.22 25.48
CA ASP A 546 -13.62 -22.08 24.57
C ASP A 546 -13.71 -22.57 23.11
N GLU A 547 -14.32 -21.80 22.22
CA GLU A 547 -14.41 -22.11 20.79
C GLU A 547 -13.09 -21.84 20.06
N PHE A 548 -12.79 -22.61 19.01
CA PHE A 548 -11.60 -22.38 18.18
C PHE A 548 -11.81 -21.12 17.30
N PRO A 549 -10.82 -20.23 17.13
CA PRO A 549 -11.01 -18.93 16.49
C PRO A 549 -11.01 -18.99 14.95
N ILE A 550 -12.02 -19.64 14.35
CA ILE A 550 -12.19 -19.80 12.89
C ILE A 550 -12.09 -18.46 12.14
N GLU A 551 -12.71 -17.38 12.65
CA GLU A 551 -12.62 -16.04 12.04
C GLU A 551 -11.18 -15.50 11.96
N SER A 552 -10.37 -15.70 13.02
CA SER A 552 -8.96 -15.31 13.02
C SER A 552 -8.13 -16.17 12.05
N MET A 553 -8.45 -17.46 11.92
CA MET A 553 -7.81 -18.36 10.97
C MET A 553 -8.11 -17.98 9.51
N LEU A 554 -9.38 -17.73 9.17
CA LEU A 554 -9.79 -17.24 7.84
C LEU A 554 -9.14 -15.88 7.50
N SER A 555 -9.05 -14.99 8.49
CA SER A 555 -8.31 -13.73 8.35
C SER A 555 -6.84 -13.96 8.02
N GLU A 556 -6.17 -14.91 8.67
CA GLU A 556 -4.74 -15.19 8.44
C GLU A 556 -4.51 -15.81 7.04
N ILE A 557 -5.38 -16.75 6.60
CA ILE A 557 -5.40 -17.30 5.23
C ILE A 557 -5.49 -16.16 4.18
N MET A 558 -6.43 -15.24 4.35
CA MET A 558 -6.60 -14.12 3.41
C MET A 558 -5.45 -13.09 3.50
N LYS A 559 -4.88 -12.87 4.69
CA LYS A 559 -3.70 -12.00 4.88
C LYS A 559 -2.45 -12.56 4.19
N HIS A 560 -2.30 -13.87 4.13
CA HIS A 560 -1.27 -14.55 3.31
C HIS A 560 -1.58 -14.53 1.80
N ARG A 561 -2.73 -13.97 1.39
CA ARG A 561 -3.17 -13.82 -0.01
C ARG A 561 -3.35 -15.17 -0.72
N ILE A 562 -3.68 -16.22 0.02
CA ILE A 562 -3.82 -17.58 -0.53
C ILE A 562 -4.87 -17.66 -1.65
N PRO A 563 -6.09 -17.10 -1.53
CA PRO A 563 -7.08 -17.11 -2.62
C PRO A 563 -6.68 -16.31 -3.86
N GLU A 564 -5.56 -15.57 -3.83
CA GLU A 564 -5.01 -14.78 -4.94
C GLU A 564 -3.93 -15.55 -5.73
N ILE A 565 -3.61 -16.77 -5.28
CA ILE A 565 -2.55 -17.64 -5.82
C ILE A 565 -3.12 -19.04 -6.12
N HIS A 566 -3.98 -19.54 -5.23
CA HIS A 566 -4.64 -20.83 -5.30
C HIS A 566 -6.15 -20.64 -5.49
N GLU A 567 -6.82 -21.53 -6.23
CA GLU A 567 -8.27 -21.51 -6.42
C GLU A 567 -9.04 -22.04 -5.19
N ILE A 568 -8.83 -21.39 -4.05
CA ILE A 568 -9.44 -21.73 -2.76
C ILE A 568 -10.45 -20.63 -2.40
N LEU A 569 -11.73 -20.99 -2.42
CA LEU A 569 -12.84 -20.07 -2.15
C LEU A 569 -13.58 -20.50 -0.89
N LEU A 570 -14.10 -19.55 -0.13
CA LEU A 570 -14.92 -19.82 1.05
C LEU A 570 -16.36 -20.07 0.59
N LEU A 571 -16.99 -21.17 1.03
CA LEU A 571 -18.41 -21.45 0.78
C LEU A 571 -19.27 -21.06 1.99
N SER A 572 -18.85 -21.46 3.18
CA SER A 572 -19.46 -21.06 4.44
C SER A 572 -18.50 -21.24 5.60
N TYR A 573 -18.81 -20.63 6.73
CA TYR A 573 -18.17 -20.93 8.00
C TYR A 573 -19.14 -20.72 9.17
N SER A 574 -18.82 -21.31 10.31
CA SER A 574 -19.47 -21.05 11.59
C SER A 574 -18.43 -21.09 12.71
N LYS A 575 -18.87 -21.19 13.97
CA LYS A 575 -18.01 -21.20 15.17
C LYS A 575 -16.89 -22.24 15.11
N ASN A 576 -17.19 -23.46 14.66
CA ASN A 576 -16.26 -24.60 14.71
C ASN A 576 -15.96 -25.21 13.33
N ASN A 577 -16.54 -24.69 12.25
CA ASN A 577 -16.36 -25.24 10.91
C ASN A 577 -16.10 -24.17 9.84
N MET A 578 -15.46 -24.60 8.76
CA MET A 578 -15.25 -23.83 7.54
C MET A 578 -15.32 -24.79 6.36
N ILE A 579 -15.96 -24.35 5.28
CA ILE A 579 -16.16 -25.14 4.07
C ILE A 579 -15.58 -24.35 2.89
N PHE A 580 -14.70 -24.98 2.13
CA PHE A 580 -14.05 -24.38 0.96
C PHE A 580 -14.49 -25.06 -0.33
N SER A 581 -14.57 -24.29 -1.41
CA SER A 581 -14.61 -24.79 -2.79
C SER A 581 -13.19 -24.76 -3.35
N ILE A 582 -12.73 -25.89 -3.88
CA ILE A 582 -11.39 -26.05 -4.46
C ILE A 582 -11.41 -26.90 -5.73
N LEU A 583 -10.34 -26.81 -6.52
CA LEU A 583 -9.98 -27.85 -7.47
C LEU A 583 -9.31 -29.05 -6.74
N PRO A 584 -9.44 -30.29 -7.24
CA PRO A 584 -8.76 -31.45 -6.67
C PRO A 584 -7.24 -31.33 -6.58
N SER A 585 -6.61 -30.50 -7.43
CA SER A 585 -5.17 -30.20 -7.37
C SER A 585 -4.75 -29.42 -6.13
N GLU A 586 -5.65 -28.60 -5.58
CA GLU A 586 -5.38 -27.73 -4.42
C GLU A 586 -5.62 -28.43 -3.08
N TYR A 587 -6.18 -29.65 -3.10
CA TYR A 587 -6.62 -30.38 -1.91
C TYR A 587 -5.48 -30.58 -0.89
N GLY A 588 -4.38 -31.23 -1.28
CA GLY A 588 -3.25 -31.46 -0.37
C GLY A 588 -2.64 -30.16 0.17
N TYR A 589 -2.59 -29.11 -0.65
CA TYR A 589 -2.13 -27.79 -0.21
C TYR A 589 -3.07 -27.16 0.82
N LEU A 590 -4.40 -27.29 0.65
CA LEU A 590 -5.38 -26.83 1.63
C LEU A 590 -5.28 -27.59 2.95
N CYS A 591 -5.09 -28.92 2.91
CA CYS A 591 -4.87 -29.74 4.10
C CYS A 591 -3.65 -29.25 4.90
N ASP A 592 -2.50 -29.09 4.23
CA ASP A 592 -1.27 -28.58 4.84
C ASP A 592 -1.45 -27.16 5.39
N LEU A 593 -2.08 -26.26 4.63
CA LEU A 593 -2.36 -24.89 5.05
C LEU A 593 -3.21 -24.83 6.32
N VAL A 594 -4.32 -25.59 6.35
CA VAL A 594 -5.23 -25.66 7.48
C VAL A 594 -4.52 -26.24 8.70
N ASN A 595 -3.78 -27.35 8.54
CA ASN A 595 -3.08 -28.00 9.63
C ASN A 595 -2.00 -27.11 10.25
N ASN A 596 -1.15 -26.49 9.41
CA ASN A 596 -0.09 -25.58 9.87
C ASN A 596 -0.64 -24.36 10.63
N ILE A 597 -1.68 -23.70 10.09
CA ILE A 597 -2.28 -22.54 10.76
C ILE A 597 -3.01 -22.97 12.05
N ALA A 598 -3.74 -24.08 12.04
CA ALA A 598 -4.42 -24.58 13.23
C ALA A 598 -3.44 -24.93 14.37
N CYS A 599 -2.33 -25.60 14.05
CA CYS A 599 -1.25 -25.89 15.00
C CYS A 599 -0.62 -24.59 15.55
N TYR A 600 -0.30 -23.62 14.69
CA TYR A 600 0.22 -22.30 15.11
C TYR A 600 -0.72 -21.56 16.06
N PHE A 601 -2.04 -21.59 15.80
CA PHE A 601 -3.03 -21.01 16.70
C PHE A 601 -3.11 -21.78 18.03
N ALA A 602 -3.03 -23.12 18.02
CA ALA A 602 -3.03 -23.93 19.23
C ALA A 602 -1.77 -23.71 20.08
N GLU A 603 -0.59 -23.59 19.46
CA GLU A 603 0.67 -23.26 20.13
C GLU A 603 0.63 -21.90 20.83
N ILE A 604 0.25 -20.84 20.11
CA ILE A 604 0.19 -19.47 20.67
C ILE A 604 -0.80 -19.38 21.83
N ASN A 605 -1.93 -20.09 21.75
CA ASN A 605 -2.93 -20.11 22.82
C ASN A 605 -2.62 -21.13 23.92
N LYS A 606 -1.56 -21.94 23.78
CA LYS A 606 -1.18 -23.06 24.68
C LYS A 606 -2.30 -24.09 24.87
N LYS A 607 -2.95 -24.46 23.77
CA LYS A 607 -4.09 -25.39 23.69
C LYS A 607 -3.85 -26.53 22.71
N LEU A 608 -2.67 -27.14 22.79
CA LEU A 608 -2.41 -28.43 22.17
C LEU A 608 -2.92 -29.54 23.10
N PRO A 609 -3.47 -30.65 22.57
CA PRO A 609 -3.63 -30.95 21.15
C PRO A 609 -4.79 -30.17 20.49
N VAL A 610 -4.69 -30.00 19.17
CA VAL A 610 -5.78 -29.56 18.30
C VAL A 610 -6.23 -30.73 17.44
N HIS A 611 -7.54 -30.91 17.32
CA HIS A 611 -8.17 -31.91 16.46
C HIS A 611 -8.78 -31.21 15.25
N ILE A 612 -8.53 -31.80 14.09
CA ILE A 612 -9.00 -31.32 12.79
C ILE A 612 -9.69 -32.52 12.15
N ASP A 613 -11.02 -32.49 12.10
CA ASP A 613 -11.82 -33.48 11.41
C ASP A 613 -12.12 -32.93 9.99
N GLU A 614 -11.82 -33.71 8.96
CA GLU A 614 -11.91 -33.29 7.55
C GLU A 614 -12.89 -34.17 6.77
N ASP A 615 -13.78 -33.56 5.98
CA ASP A 615 -14.71 -34.26 5.11
C ASP A 615 -14.76 -33.68 3.69
N ILE A 616 -14.70 -34.54 2.68
CA ILE A 616 -15.03 -34.17 1.29
C ILE A 616 -16.53 -34.36 1.09
N LEU A 617 -17.26 -33.27 0.82
CA LEU A 617 -18.72 -33.25 0.69
C LEU A 617 -19.21 -33.58 -0.74
N SER A 618 -18.44 -34.35 -1.52
CA SER A 618 -18.67 -34.53 -2.95
C SER A 618 -19.96 -35.29 -3.26
N SER A 619 -20.77 -34.72 -4.15
CA SER A 619 -21.97 -35.32 -4.71
C SER A 619 -21.68 -36.39 -5.75
N GLN A 620 -21.07 -37.52 -5.34
CA GLN A 620 -21.26 -38.85 -5.94
C GLN A 620 -20.49 -39.91 -5.13
N ASN A 621 -21.24 -40.79 -4.47
CA ASN A 621 -20.74 -42.13 -4.18
C ASN A 621 -20.72 -42.95 -5.49
N GLU A 622 -19.85 -43.97 -5.50
CA GLU A 622 -19.72 -45.06 -6.48
C GLU A 622 -18.82 -44.87 -7.73
N LYS A 623 -17.77 -45.69 -7.76
CA LYS A 623 -17.08 -46.25 -8.94
C LYS A 623 -16.15 -45.34 -9.77
N CYS A 624 -15.02 -44.96 -9.17
CA CYS A 624 -13.75 -45.15 -9.88
C CYS A 624 -13.17 -46.53 -9.50
N VAL A 625 -13.39 -47.50 -10.38
CA VAL A 625 -12.83 -48.85 -10.29
C VAL A 625 -11.31 -48.77 -10.43
N ALA A 626 -10.57 -49.49 -9.58
CA ALA A 626 -9.15 -49.72 -9.80
C ALA A 626 -8.95 -50.52 -11.08
N VAL A 627 -8.16 -49.99 -12.01
CA VAL A 627 -7.75 -50.63 -13.26
C VAL A 627 -6.23 -50.85 -13.14
N PRO A 628 -5.69 -52.04 -13.49
CA PRO A 628 -4.56 -52.65 -12.79
C PRO A 628 -3.17 -52.09 -13.14
#